data_AF-A0A821AHY3-F1
#
_entry.id   AF-A0A821AHY3-F1
#
_cell.length_a   1.000
_cell.length_b   1.000
_cell.length_c   1.000
_cell.angle_alpha   90.00
_cell.angle_beta   90.00
_cell.angle_gamma   90.00
#
_symmetry.space_group_name_H-M   'P 1'
#
loop_
_entity.id
_entity.type
_entity.pdbx_description
1 polymer ?
#
loop_
_entity_poly.entity_id
_entity_poly.type
_entity_poly.pdbx_seq_one_letter_code
_entity_poly.pdbx_strand_id
1 'polypeptide(L)'
;MEKVCYAFIKRIKEGSVIDRLKTLVKVGDHIEKINDKPLVGSRHFEVAKMLKDLPVGSTFTMRLVEPNAFGFHIEPAKRGRKTGDVKNGTKTLRFKADGRASVEEVDDTMVKAIDRINGLLETFMGINDSDLAQQIWDFAQNKKNPSDFAMAIDESEIGAFNFTDEFIFDLWAAIDDIKAGRIKDRDYEDERL
;
A
#
# COMPACT_ATOMS: atom_id res chain seq x y z
N MET A 1 -27.97 -13.10 -13.35
CA MET A 1 -26.82 -13.97 -13.01
C MET A 1 -26.69 -13.92 -11.49
N GLU A 2 -27.07 -14.99 -10.80
CA GLU A 2 -27.03 -15.04 -9.32
C GLU A 2 -25.58 -15.02 -8.84
N LYS A 3 -25.25 -14.14 -7.89
CA LYS A 3 -23.90 -14.10 -7.31
C LYS A 3 -23.70 -15.32 -6.42
N VAL A 4 -22.97 -16.30 -6.91
CA VAL A 4 -22.57 -17.48 -6.14
C VAL A 4 -21.48 -17.07 -5.13
N CYS A 5 -21.67 -17.37 -3.85
CA CYS A 5 -20.68 -17.12 -2.80
C CYS A 5 -19.78 -18.35 -2.62
N TYR A 6 -18.47 -18.12 -2.50
CA TYR A 6 -17.48 -19.16 -2.26
C TYR A 6 -16.76 -18.87 -0.95
N ALA A 7 -16.88 -19.78 0.02
CA ALA A 7 -16.13 -19.70 1.28
C ALA A 7 -14.72 -20.26 1.09
N PHE A 8 -13.70 -19.60 1.62
CA PHE A 8 -12.32 -20.06 1.52
C PHE A 8 -11.56 -19.82 2.82
N ILE A 9 -10.43 -20.52 2.98
CA ILE A 9 -9.60 -20.41 4.17
C ILE A 9 -8.73 -19.17 4.06
N LYS A 10 -9.11 -18.10 4.78
CA LYS A 10 -8.35 -16.85 4.77
C LYS A 10 -7.10 -16.90 5.66
N ARG A 11 -7.15 -17.66 6.76
CA ARG A 11 -6.07 -17.76 7.75
C ARG A 11 -6.10 -19.11 8.46
N ILE A 12 -4.94 -19.60 8.83
CA ILE A 12 -4.75 -20.77 9.68
C ILE A 12 -3.95 -20.31 10.91
N LYS A 13 -4.45 -20.62 12.11
CA LYS A 13 -3.79 -20.24 13.37
C LYS A 13 -2.61 -21.17 13.63
N GLU A 14 -1.44 -20.61 13.89
CA GLU A 14 -0.24 -21.38 14.25
C GLU A 14 -0.48 -22.29 15.46
N GLY A 15 -0.03 -23.54 15.38
CA GLY A 15 -0.24 -24.56 16.42
C GLY A 15 -1.67 -25.15 16.49
N SER A 16 -2.60 -24.70 15.65
CA SER A 16 -3.94 -25.30 15.56
C SER A 16 -3.94 -26.71 14.96
N VAL A 17 -5.06 -27.43 15.08
CA VAL A 17 -5.22 -28.77 14.46
C VAL A 17 -4.99 -28.70 12.96
N ILE A 18 -5.56 -27.69 12.29
CA ILE A 18 -5.40 -27.46 10.85
C ILE A 18 -3.97 -27.08 10.50
N ASP A 19 -3.28 -26.31 11.37
CA ASP A 19 -1.86 -25.98 11.19
C ASP A 19 -0.95 -27.21 11.31
N ARG A 20 -1.35 -28.29 11.99
CA ARG A 20 -0.57 -29.53 11.94
C ARG A 20 -0.77 -30.31 10.64
N LEU A 21 -1.76 -29.93 9.83
CA LEU A 21 -2.14 -30.56 8.56
C LEU A 21 -1.79 -29.67 7.34
N LYS A 22 -0.73 -28.83 7.41
CA LYS A 22 -0.38 -27.85 6.36
C LYS A 22 -0.16 -28.46 4.97
N THR A 23 0.13 -29.76 4.89
CA THR A 23 0.29 -30.48 3.63
C THR A 23 -1.04 -30.72 2.91
N LEU A 24 -2.16 -30.70 3.64
CA LEU A 24 -3.50 -30.99 3.14
C LEU A 24 -4.39 -29.75 3.06
N VAL A 25 -4.14 -28.74 3.90
CA VAL A 25 -4.99 -27.54 4.01
C VAL A 25 -4.13 -26.29 3.94
N LYS A 26 -4.39 -25.43 2.95
CA LYS A 26 -3.67 -24.19 2.70
C LYS A 26 -4.58 -22.97 2.81
N VAL A 27 -3.96 -21.82 3.02
CA VAL A 27 -4.66 -20.53 2.90
C VAL A 27 -4.97 -20.29 1.42
N GLY A 28 -6.22 -19.91 1.13
CA GLY A 28 -6.73 -19.75 -0.22
C GLY A 28 -7.65 -20.89 -0.68
N ASP A 29 -7.59 -22.06 -0.03
CA ASP A 29 -8.41 -23.21 -0.40
C ASP A 29 -9.90 -22.90 -0.26
N HIS A 30 -10.66 -23.18 -1.32
CA HIS A 30 -12.11 -23.09 -1.31
C HIS A 30 -12.71 -24.30 -0.59
N ILE A 31 -13.62 -24.06 0.36
CA ILE A 31 -14.36 -25.11 1.07
C ILE A 31 -15.61 -25.43 0.26
N GLU A 32 -15.54 -26.50 -0.54
CA GLU A 32 -16.64 -26.94 -1.39
C GLU A 32 -17.73 -27.67 -0.58
N LYS A 33 -17.31 -28.54 0.35
CA LYS A 33 -18.23 -29.40 1.13
C LYS A 33 -17.70 -29.69 2.55
N ILE A 34 -18.62 -29.90 3.50
CA ILE A 34 -18.34 -30.47 4.83
C ILE A 34 -19.33 -31.61 5.09
N ASN A 35 -18.85 -32.81 5.46
CA ASN A 35 -19.67 -34.02 5.67
C ASN A 35 -20.68 -34.24 4.54
N ASP A 36 -20.19 -34.21 3.30
CA ASP A 36 -20.96 -34.34 2.04
C ASP A 36 -21.99 -33.24 1.74
N LYS A 37 -22.21 -32.30 2.66
CA LYS A 37 -23.09 -31.15 2.43
C LYS A 37 -22.36 -30.08 1.59
N PRO A 38 -22.90 -29.70 0.41
CA PRO A 38 -22.34 -28.64 -0.41
C PRO A 38 -22.50 -27.27 0.25
N LEU A 39 -21.46 -26.44 0.12
CA LEU A 39 -21.39 -25.09 0.70
C LEU A 39 -21.26 -24.00 -0.38
N VAL A 40 -21.43 -24.36 -1.65
CA VAL A 40 -21.51 -23.40 -2.76
C VAL A 40 -22.73 -22.52 -2.55
N GLY A 41 -22.53 -21.20 -2.52
CA GLY A 41 -23.57 -20.22 -2.21
C GLY A 41 -23.70 -19.88 -0.72
N SER A 42 -23.11 -20.67 0.19
CA SER A 42 -23.12 -20.36 1.62
C SER A 42 -22.24 -19.17 1.95
N ARG A 43 -22.70 -18.33 2.88
CA ARG A 43 -21.90 -17.21 3.37
C ARG A 43 -20.83 -17.72 4.34
N HIS A 44 -19.69 -17.02 4.42
CA HIS A 44 -18.56 -17.44 5.26
C HIS A 44 -18.94 -17.67 6.74
N PHE A 45 -19.90 -16.93 7.28
CA PHE A 45 -20.35 -17.11 8.66
C PHE A 45 -21.15 -18.41 8.87
N GLU A 46 -21.87 -18.88 7.86
CA GLU A 46 -22.62 -20.15 7.91
C GLU A 46 -21.66 -21.33 7.95
N VAL A 47 -20.61 -21.27 7.11
CA VAL A 47 -19.53 -22.27 7.10
C VAL A 47 -18.79 -22.27 8.45
N ALA A 48 -18.48 -21.08 8.99
CA ALA A 48 -17.85 -20.97 10.31
C ALA A 48 -18.73 -21.54 11.43
N LYS A 49 -20.05 -21.31 11.38
CA LYS A 49 -21.00 -21.89 12.32
C LYS A 49 -21.04 -23.42 12.21
N MET A 50 -21.08 -23.96 10.99
CA MET A 50 -21.04 -25.41 10.78
C MET A 50 -19.78 -26.05 11.35
N LEU A 51 -18.61 -25.42 11.17
CA LEU A 51 -17.36 -25.89 11.78
C LEU A 51 -17.38 -25.81 13.31
N LYS A 52 -18.01 -24.78 13.88
CA LYS A 52 -18.15 -24.59 15.33
C LYS A 52 -19.10 -25.62 15.96
N ASP A 53 -20.17 -25.97 15.26
CA ASP A 53 -21.23 -26.86 15.75
C ASP A 53 -20.89 -28.36 15.56
N LEU A 54 -19.72 -28.70 15.01
CA LEU A 54 -19.27 -30.08 14.88
C LEU A 54 -19.11 -30.74 16.27
N PRO A 55 -19.58 -32.00 16.45
CA PRO A 55 -19.43 -32.69 17.72
C PRO A 55 -17.96 -32.90 18.08
N VAL A 56 -17.57 -32.44 19.27
CA VAL A 56 -16.19 -32.61 19.76
C VAL A 56 -15.86 -34.10 19.89
N GLY A 57 -14.72 -34.51 19.36
CA GLY A 57 -14.29 -35.92 19.35
C GLY A 57 -14.83 -36.74 18.19
N SER A 58 -15.73 -36.19 17.36
CA SER A 58 -16.15 -36.83 16.11
C SER A 58 -15.18 -36.52 14.97
N THR A 59 -15.12 -37.43 13.99
CA THR A 59 -14.41 -37.18 12.73
C THR A 59 -15.37 -36.51 11.76
N PHE A 60 -14.87 -35.53 11.00
CA PHE A 60 -15.61 -34.89 9.91
C PHE A 60 -14.77 -34.90 8.64
N THR A 61 -15.43 -34.81 7.49
CA THR A 61 -14.77 -34.71 6.18
C THR A 61 -14.98 -33.32 5.60
N MET A 62 -13.98 -32.81 4.88
CA MET A 62 -14.05 -31.54 4.18
C MET A 62 -13.42 -31.70 2.80
N ARG A 63 -14.11 -31.19 1.77
CA ARG A 63 -13.60 -31.16 0.40
C ARG A 63 -13.09 -29.77 0.08
N LEU A 64 -11.80 -29.69 -0.22
CA LEU A 64 -11.11 -28.45 -0.54
C LEU A 64 -10.76 -28.40 -2.03
N VAL A 65 -10.85 -27.21 -2.61
CA VAL A 65 -10.39 -26.94 -3.98
C VAL A 65 -9.30 -25.87 -3.90
N GLU A 66 -8.07 -26.26 -4.22
CA GLU A 66 -6.92 -25.35 -4.27
C GLU A 66 -7.08 -24.40 -5.49
N PRO A 67 -6.89 -23.08 -5.32
CA PRO A 67 -6.90 -22.16 -6.45
C PRO A 67 -5.74 -22.46 -7.41
N ASN A 68 -5.95 -22.25 -8.71
CA ASN A 68 -4.90 -22.45 -9.71
C ASN A 68 -3.78 -21.40 -9.51
N ALA A 69 -2.68 -21.81 -8.90
CA ALA A 69 -1.57 -20.91 -8.53
C ALA A 69 -0.54 -20.69 -9.66
N PHE A 70 -0.82 -21.13 -10.89
CA PHE A 70 0.05 -20.85 -12.04
C PHE A 70 0.04 -19.34 -12.37
N GLY A 71 1.11 -18.64 -11.97
CA GLY A 71 1.47 -17.30 -12.46
C GLY A 71 1.23 -16.12 -11.51
N PHE A 72 0.47 -16.30 -10.42
CA PHE A 72 0.25 -15.27 -9.40
C PHE A 72 0.51 -15.85 -8.02
N HIS A 73 1.78 -15.92 -7.62
CA HIS A 73 2.17 -16.14 -6.23
C HIS A 73 1.78 -14.90 -5.41
N ILE A 74 0.49 -14.81 -5.05
CA ILE A 74 0.08 -13.99 -3.91
C ILE A 74 0.33 -14.87 -2.69
N GLU A 75 1.57 -14.88 -2.21
CA GLU A 75 1.85 -15.43 -0.89
C GLU A 75 0.97 -14.68 0.13
N PRO A 76 0.17 -15.39 0.95
CA PRO A 76 -0.45 -14.74 2.09
C PRO A 76 0.67 -14.30 3.01
N ALA A 77 0.88 -12.98 3.10
CA ALA A 77 1.90 -12.37 3.92
C ALA A 77 1.96 -13.02 5.30
N LYS A 78 3.07 -13.71 5.57
CA LYS A 78 3.42 -14.17 6.92
C LYS A 78 3.56 -12.92 7.78
N ARG A 79 2.48 -12.52 8.46
CA ARG A 79 2.54 -11.49 9.51
C ARG A 79 3.23 -12.09 10.73
N GLY A 80 4.55 -12.27 10.62
CA GLY A 80 5.42 -12.06 11.77
C GLY A 80 5.22 -10.61 12.20
N ARG A 81 5.00 -10.40 13.48
CA ARG A 81 4.82 -9.08 14.10
C ARG A 81 6.10 -8.27 13.90
N LYS A 82 6.23 -7.59 12.77
CA LYS A 82 7.07 -6.43 12.58
C LYS A 82 6.13 -5.29 12.18
N THR A 83 6.07 -4.29 13.03
CA THR A 83 5.62 -2.94 12.70
C THR A 83 6.49 -2.45 11.55
N GLY A 84 5.96 -2.50 10.34
CA GLY A 84 6.61 -2.06 9.11
C GLY A 84 5.54 -2.01 8.03
N ASP A 85 5.43 -0.85 7.40
CA ASP A 85 4.33 -0.46 6.53
C ASP A 85 3.92 -1.53 5.52
N VAL A 86 2.63 -1.82 5.52
CA VAL A 86 1.97 -2.61 4.49
C VAL A 86 1.98 -1.75 3.23
N LYS A 87 3.03 -1.85 2.41
CA LYS A 87 2.99 -1.27 1.07
C LYS A 87 1.93 -2.02 0.28
N ASN A 88 0.76 -1.40 0.09
CA ASN A 88 -0.19 -1.86 -0.91
C ASN A 88 0.55 -1.84 -2.24
N GLY A 89 0.57 -2.97 -2.97
CA GLY A 89 1.14 -3.06 -4.31
C GLY A 89 0.36 -2.28 -5.37
N THR A 90 -0.27 -1.16 -5.00
CA THR A 90 -0.94 -0.21 -5.88
C THR A 90 0.14 0.54 -6.66
N LYS A 91 0.51 -0.04 -7.79
CA LYS A 91 1.26 0.67 -8.83
C LYS A 91 0.34 1.68 -9.49
N THR A 92 0.82 2.91 -9.65
CA THR A 92 0.10 4.00 -10.29
C THR A 92 0.76 4.31 -11.64
N LEU A 93 -0.07 4.47 -12.68
CA LEU A 93 0.37 5.05 -13.95
C LEU A 93 0.57 6.54 -13.74
N ARG A 94 1.80 7.01 -13.96
CA ARG A 94 2.21 8.38 -13.72
C ARG A 94 2.57 9.06 -15.03
N PHE A 95 1.95 10.22 -15.27
CA PHE A 95 2.31 11.10 -16.36
C PHE A 95 3.32 12.13 -15.87
N LYS A 96 4.43 12.26 -16.58
CA LYS A 96 5.47 13.26 -16.33
C LYS A 96 5.25 14.43 -17.31
N ALA A 97 5.62 15.65 -16.92
CA ALA A 97 5.46 16.83 -17.77
C ALA A 97 6.32 16.79 -19.05
N ASP A 98 7.36 15.94 -19.09
CA ASP A 98 8.12 15.63 -20.31
C ASP A 98 7.33 14.77 -21.33
N GLY A 99 6.07 14.45 -21.03
CA GLY A 99 5.16 13.66 -21.87
C GLY A 99 5.29 12.15 -21.69
N ARG A 100 6.15 11.66 -20.79
CA ARG A 100 6.32 10.22 -20.55
C ARG A 100 5.32 9.68 -19.54
N ALA A 101 4.94 8.41 -19.70
CA ALA A 101 4.13 7.69 -18.72
C ALA A 101 4.91 6.49 -18.15
N SER A 102 5.00 6.39 -16.82
CA SER A 102 5.68 5.31 -16.09
C SER A 102 4.74 4.63 -15.10
N VAL A 103 4.97 3.35 -14.81
CA VAL A 103 4.28 2.64 -13.73
C VAL A 103 5.17 2.71 -12.49
N GLU A 104 4.75 3.44 -11.47
CA GLU A 104 5.54 3.68 -10.24
C GLU A 104 4.80 3.18 -9.01
N GLU A 105 5.55 2.71 -8.01
CA GLU A 105 4.99 2.41 -6.68
C GLU A 105 4.81 3.72 -5.91
N VAL A 106 3.63 3.90 -5.32
CA VAL A 106 3.37 5.04 -4.45
C VAL A 106 4.10 4.80 -3.13
N ASP A 107 5.15 5.57 -2.87
CA ASP A 107 5.85 5.55 -1.59
C ASP A 107 5.19 6.54 -0.62
N ASP A 108 4.89 6.12 0.61
CA ASP A 108 4.25 6.99 1.61
C ASP A 108 5.09 8.24 1.88
N THR A 109 6.42 8.13 1.79
CA THR A 109 7.37 9.24 1.90
C THR A 109 7.18 10.28 0.78
N MET A 110 6.88 9.82 -0.43
CA MET A 110 6.63 10.70 -1.57
C MET A 110 5.32 11.46 -1.42
N VAL A 111 4.26 10.79 -0.94
CA VAL A 111 2.96 11.45 -0.70
C VAL A 111 3.13 12.56 0.34
N LYS A 112 3.82 12.26 1.44
CA LYS A 112 4.17 13.25 2.47
C LYS A 112 4.98 14.41 1.90
N ALA A 113 5.96 14.12 1.04
CA ALA A 113 6.75 15.18 0.40
C ALA A 113 5.92 16.10 -0.49
N ILE A 114 5.06 15.54 -1.33
CA ILE A 114 4.20 16.32 -2.22
C ILE A 114 3.27 17.22 -1.41
N ASP A 115 2.62 16.69 -0.38
CA ASP A 115 1.72 17.47 0.50
C ASP A 115 2.48 18.63 1.16
N ARG A 116 3.70 18.38 1.66
CA ARG A 116 4.50 19.44 2.30
C ARG A 116 5.00 20.50 1.32
N ILE A 117 5.44 20.10 0.13
CA ILE A 117 5.85 21.02 -0.93
C ILE A 117 4.66 21.90 -1.36
N ASN A 118 3.47 21.30 -1.50
CA ASN A 118 2.25 22.05 -1.81
C ASN A 118 1.90 23.09 -0.74
N GLY A 119 2.03 22.77 0.56
CA GLY A 119 1.82 23.77 1.63
C GLY A 119 2.77 24.97 1.54
N LEU A 120 4.02 24.72 1.15
CA LEU A 120 5.02 25.78 0.90
C LEU A 120 4.66 26.61 -0.35
N LEU A 121 4.27 25.95 -1.45
CA LEU A 121 3.83 26.62 -2.68
C LEU A 121 2.57 27.46 -2.47
N GLU A 122 1.64 26.99 -1.63
CA GLU A 122 0.42 27.72 -1.29
C GLU A 122 0.75 28.97 -0.47
N THR A 123 1.69 28.87 0.46
CA THR A 123 2.14 30.02 1.26
C THR A 123 2.88 31.06 0.41
N PHE A 124 3.70 30.61 -0.56
CA PHE A 124 4.55 31.48 -1.37
C PHE A 124 3.83 32.09 -2.58
N MET A 125 3.00 31.31 -3.28
CA MET A 125 2.31 31.72 -4.52
C MET A 125 0.78 31.62 -4.47
N GLY A 126 0.19 31.03 -3.43
CA GLY A 126 -1.24 30.78 -3.36
C GLY A 126 -1.74 29.69 -4.31
N ILE A 127 -0.84 28.79 -4.76
CA ILE A 127 -1.18 27.68 -5.66
C ILE A 127 -0.94 26.34 -4.99
N ASN A 128 -1.75 25.35 -5.38
CA ASN A 128 -1.60 23.95 -5.01
C ASN A 128 -1.58 23.14 -6.29
N ASP A 129 -0.39 22.68 -6.70
CA ASP A 129 -0.16 21.98 -7.96
C ASP A 129 0.69 20.73 -7.68
N SER A 130 0.00 19.61 -7.56
CA SER A 130 0.63 18.31 -7.27
C SER A 130 1.61 17.84 -8.34
N ASP A 131 1.45 18.26 -9.60
CA ASP A 131 2.35 17.90 -10.68
C ASP A 131 3.65 18.69 -10.57
N LEU A 132 3.57 20.00 -10.26
CA LEU A 132 4.73 20.83 -9.95
C LEU A 132 5.44 20.36 -8.68
N ALA A 133 4.70 20.15 -7.59
CA ALA A 133 5.26 19.66 -6.32
C ALA A 133 5.97 18.32 -6.48
N GLN A 134 5.42 17.45 -7.32
CA GLN A 134 6.07 16.21 -7.68
C GLN A 134 7.39 16.44 -8.43
N GLN A 135 7.44 17.33 -9.43
CA GLN A 135 8.68 17.59 -10.16
C GLN A 135 9.77 18.10 -9.21
N ILE A 136 9.42 19.00 -8.30
CA ILE A 136 10.34 19.51 -7.26
C ILE A 136 10.89 18.35 -6.41
N TRP A 137 10.03 17.42 -5.97
CA TRP A 137 10.46 16.22 -5.26
C TRP A 137 11.42 15.35 -6.08
N ASP A 138 11.09 15.10 -7.35
CA ASP A 138 11.90 14.28 -8.25
C ASP A 138 13.29 14.90 -8.49
N PHE A 139 13.37 16.23 -8.66
CA PHE A 139 14.64 16.95 -8.77
C PHE A 139 15.48 16.82 -7.50
N ALA A 140 14.85 16.86 -6.33
CA ALA A 140 15.55 16.75 -5.07
C ALA A 140 16.10 15.34 -4.81
N GLN A 141 15.54 14.27 -5.40
CA GLN A 141 15.97 12.89 -5.13
C GLN A 141 17.45 12.64 -5.41
N ASN A 142 17.96 13.23 -6.48
CA ASN A 142 19.33 12.98 -6.95
C ASN A 142 20.37 13.97 -6.39
N LYS A 143 19.97 14.82 -5.42
CA LYS A 143 20.80 15.90 -4.87
C LYS A 143 21.19 15.58 -3.43
N LYS A 144 22.36 16.07 -3.02
CA LYS A 144 22.94 15.82 -1.69
C LYS A 144 23.10 17.08 -0.84
N ASN A 145 23.01 18.24 -1.46
CA ASN A 145 23.17 19.52 -0.79
C ASN A 145 22.20 20.55 -1.40
N PRO A 146 21.87 21.62 -0.66
CA PRO A 146 20.92 22.64 -1.10
C PRO A 146 21.38 23.39 -2.36
N SER A 147 22.70 23.58 -2.53
CA SER A 147 23.25 24.33 -3.66
C SER A 147 23.05 23.59 -4.99
N ASP A 148 23.28 22.28 -5.01
CA ASP A 148 23.06 21.42 -6.18
C ASP A 148 21.57 21.31 -6.52
N PHE A 149 20.70 21.47 -5.52
CA PHE A 149 19.25 21.51 -5.69
C PHE A 149 18.81 22.85 -6.28
N ALA A 150 19.28 23.98 -5.74
CA ALA A 150 19.00 25.31 -6.29
C ALA A 150 19.41 25.41 -7.77
N MET A 151 20.64 24.99 -8.08
CA MET A 151 21.12 24.98 -9.47
C MET A 151 20.26 24.09 -10.38
N ALA A 152 19.75 22.96 -9.88
CA ALA A 152 18.88 22.08 -10.67
C ALA A 152 17.49 22.68 -10.92
N ILE A 153 16.97 23.44 -9.96
CA ILE A 153 15.71 24.18 -10.13
C ILE A 153 15.91 25.29 -11.17
N ASP A 154 16.98 26.08 -11.05
CA ASP A 154 17.29 27.18 -11.97
C ASP A 154 17.53 26.71 -13.42
N GLU A 155 18.20 25.57 -13.60
CA GLU A 155 18.45 24.97 -14.93
C GLU A 155 17.21 24.30 -15.54
N SER A 156 16.14 24.10 -14.76
CA SER A 156 14.92 23.43 -15.20
C SER A 156 13.83 24.41 -15.65
N GLU A 157 12.73 23.87 -16.19
CA GLU A 157 11.53 24.66 -16.50
C GLU A 157 10.93 25.32 -15.25
N ILE A 158 11.25 24.81 -14.06
CA ILE A 158 10.84 25.39 -12.78
C ILE A 158 11.58 26.73 -12.50
N GLY A 159 12.76 26.94 -13.07
CA GLY A 159 13.49 28.19 -12.95
C GLY A 159 12.71 29.40 -13.48
N ALA A 160 11.76 29.17 -14.39
CA ALA A 160 10.86 30.20 -14.91
C ALA A 160 9.94 30.82 -13.83
N PHE A 161 9.69 30.11 -12.72
CA PHE A 161 8.94 30.64 -11.58
C PHE A 161 9.75 31.67 -10.76
N ASN A 162 11.08 31.74 -10.97
CA ASN A 162 11.96 32.71 -10.33
C ASN A 162 11.82 32.72 -8.80
N PHE A 163 11.86 31.53 -8.19
CA PHE A 163 11.81 31.33 -6.75
C PHE A 163 12.95 32.09 -6.06
N THR A 164 12.68 32.59 -4.85
CA THR A 164 13.74 33.20 -4.04
C THR A 164 14.66 32.12 -3.48
N ASP A 165 15.94 32.45 -3.27
CA ASP A 165 16.89 31.52 -2.65
C ASP A 165 16.38 31.01 -1.30
N GLU A 166 15.78 31.88 -0.48
CA GLU A 166 15.16 31.52 0.80
C GLU A 166 14.08 30.44 0.64
N PHE A 167 13.21 30.58 -0.36
CA PHE A 167 12.16 29.59 -0.61
C PHE A 167 12.71 28.26 -1.10
N ILE A 168 13.77 28.29 -1.94
CA ILE A 168 14.45 27.07 -2.39
C ILE A 168 15.10 26.34 -1.20
N PHE A 169 15.68 27.07 -0.24
CA PHE A 169 16.20 26.48 0.99
C PHE A 169 15.09 25.86 1.85
N ASP A 170 13.92 26.50 1.97
CA ASP A 170 12.78 25.96 2.70
C ASP A 170 12.23 24.67 2.06
N LEU A 171 12.12 24.64 0.72
CA LEU A 171 11.76 23.44 -0.04
C LEU A 171 12.76 22.31 0.21
N TRP A 172 14.06 22.60 0.12
CA TRP A 172 15.11 21.62 0.38
C TRP A 172 15.07 21.10 1.82
N ALA A 173 14.91 21.97 2.81
CA ALA A 173 14.83 21.60 4.21
C ALA A 173 13.63 20.68 4.49
N ALA A 174 12.45 21.03 3.95
CA ALA A 174 11.26 20.20 4.06
C ALA A 174 11.45 18.81 3.44
N ILE A 175 12.11 18.74 2.27
CA ILE A 175 12.41 17.47 1.60
C ILE A 175 13.45 16.64 2.38
N ASP A 176 14.52 17.26 2.89
CA ASP A 176 15.54 16.57 3.69
C ASP A 176 14.93 16.01 4.98
N ASP A 177 14.08 16.77 5.65
CA ASP A 177 13.38 16.33 6.86
C ASP A 177 12.49 15.11 6.61
N ILE A 178 11.83 15.05 5.45
CA ILE A 178 11.00 13.91 5.05
C ILE A 178 11.86 12.69 4.73
N LYS A 179 12.95 12.88 3.98
CA LYS A 179 13.91 11.80 3.68
C LYS A 179 14.57 11.25 4.94
N ALA A 180 14.87 12.11 5.91
CA ALA A 180 15.44 11.74 7.19
C ALA A 180 14.41 11.18 8.18
N GLY A 181 13.12 11.17 7.82
CA GLY A 181 12.02 10.68 8.68
C GLY A 181 11.81 11.53 9.93
N ARG A 182 12.21 12.81 9.90
CA ARG A 182 12.09 13.75 11.04
C ARG A 182 10.69 14.32 11.20
N ILE A 183 9.83 14.20 10.18
CA ILE A 183 8.44 14.65 10.27
C ILE A 183 7.64 13.64 11.11
N LYS A 184 7.08 14.12 12.23
CA LYS A 184 6.19 13.32 13.08
C LYS A 184 4.80 13.32 12.44
N ASP A 185 4.12 12.17 12.44
CA ASP A 185 2.74 12.04 11.92
C ASP A 185 1.73 13.02 12.54
N ARG A 186 2.07 13.68 13.65
CA ARG A 186 1.24 14.71 14.30
C ARG A 186 1.09 16.00 13.49
N ASP A 187 1.99 16.31 12.56
CA ASP A 187 1.91 17.54 11.79
C ASP A 187 0.93 17.44 10.59
N TYR A 188 0.40 16.24 10.29
CA TYR A 188 -0.53 16.00 9.18
C TYR A 188 -2.01 16.04 9.57
N GLU A 189 -2.37 15.85 10.84
CA GLU A 189 -3.78 15.80 11.25
C GLU A 189 -4.36 17.19 11.59
N ASP A 190 -3.53 18.15 11.99
CA ASP A 190 -4.00 19.51 12.34
C ASP A 190 -4.23 20.43 11.11
N GLU A 191 -3.61 20.14 9.95
CA GLU A 191 -3.80 20.93 8.71
C GLU A 191 -4.98 20.43 7.84
N ARG A 192 -5.67 19.36 8.25
CA ARG A 192 -6.82 18.76 7.52
C ARG A 192 -8.19 19.05 8.14
N LEU A 193 -8.28 20.03 9.05
CA LEU A 193 -9.53 20.50 9.68
C LEU A 193 -9.97 21.86 9.14
#